data_AF-A0A2N1UQN2-F1
#
_entry.id   AF-A0A2N1UQN2-F1
#
_cell.length_a   1.000
_cell.length_b   1.000
_cell.length_c   1.000
_cell.angle_alpha   90.00
_cell.angle_beta   90.00
_cell.angle_gamma   90.00
#
_symmetry.space_group_name_H-M   'P 1'
#
loop_
_entity.id
_entity.type
_entity.pdbx_description
1 polymer ?
#
loop_
_entity_poly.entity_id
_entity_poly.type
_entity_poly.pdbx_seq_one_letter_code
_entity_poly.pdbx_strand_id
1 'polypeptide(L)'
;MVGMSQERFSFLELPGEGGSQRPPEYLSLQEIPDRQYLNYLDLLALKPAPALLKRVSRRLIDKHRFIPLLAQPLTLPPRLPGHLDPQYHLRWRHNQGTQLCYIALVPPKQNLVLQLIHNAVGHGLYALPIREETFARFMDEKYEQLKQA
;
A
#
# COMPACT_ATOMS: atom_id res chain seq x y z
N MET A 1 -14.80 18.51 -46.88
CA MET A 1 -14.37 17.36 -46.05
C MET A 1 -12.89 17.51 -45.75
N VAL A 2 -12.54 18.04 -44.59
CA VAL A 2 -11.26 17.91 -43.85
C VAL A 2 -11.66 18.38 -42.44
N GLY A 3 -11.82 17.56 -41.42
CA GLY A 3 -10.87 16.62 -40.84
C GLY A 3 -10.58 17.14 -39.44
N MET A 4 -11.43 16.77 -38.46
CA MET A 4 -11.28 17.14 -37.05
C MET A 4 -9.90 16.67 -36.57
N SER A 5 -9.00 17.59 -36.23
CA SER A 5 -7.72 17.22 -35.64
C SER A 5 -7.97 16.76 -34.21
N GLN A 6 -7.82 15.46 -33.99
CA GLN A 6 -7.72 14.86 -32.67
C GLN A 6 -6.60 15.54 -31.90
N GLU A 7 -6.93 16.17 -30.78
CA GLU A 7 -5.95 16.62 -29.79
C GLU A 7 -5.23 15.39 -29.24
N ARG A 8 -4.01 15.16 -29.75
CA ARG A 8 -3.08 14.15 -29.21
C ARG A 8 -2.64 14.61 -27.83
N PHE A 9 -2.96 13.82 -26.81
CA PHE A 9 -2.33 13.88 -25.49
C PHE A 9 -0.81 13.89 -25.68
N SER A 10 -0.21 15.06 -25.47
CA SER A 10 1.24 15.23 -25.48
C SER A 10 1.70 15.02 -24.04
N PHE A 11 2.42 13.93 -23.78
CA PHE A 11 3.09 13.74 -22.50
C PHE A 11 4.17 14.81 -22.39
N LEU A 12 4.04 15.68 -21.37
CA LEU A 12 5.09 16.58 -20.95
C LEU A 12 6.22 15.71 -20.38
N GLU A 13 7.23 15.44 -21.21
CA GLU A 13 8.53 14.96 -20.74
C GLU A 13 9.15 16.10 -19.92
N LEU A 14 9.12 15.95 -18.60
CA LEU A 14 9.80 16.88 -17.69
C LEU A 14 11.31 16.72 -17.85
N PRO A 15 12.07 17.83 -17.91
CA PRO A 15 13.50 17.80 -18.14
C PRO A 15 14.21 17.10 -16.97
N GLY A 16 15.16 16.24 -17.34
CA GLY A 16 15.96 15.47 -16.41
C GLY A 16 16.75 16.36 -15.45
N GLU A 17 16.26 16.47 -14.22
CA GLU A 17 17.11 16.83 -13.09
C GLU A 17 17.64 15.54 -12.46
N GLY A 18 18.92 15.30 -12.70
CA GLY A 18 19.73 14.26 -12.11
C GLY A 18 19.83 14.43 -10.59
N GLY A 19 18.80 14.01 -9.88
CA GLY A 19 18.96 13.38 -8.57
C GLY A 19 18.85 11.89 -8.83
N SER A 20 19.95 11.16 -8.69
CA SER A 20 19.91 9.70 -8.61
C SER A 20 19.14 9.34 -7.34
N GLN A 21 17.80 9.38 -7.40
CA GLN A 21 16.92 8.76 -6.44
C GLN A 21 17.28 7.29 -6.54
N ARG A 22 18.14 6.83 -5.63
CA ARG A 22 18.35 5.40 -5.46
C ARG A 22 16.95 4.80 -5.40
N PRO A 23 16.61 3.84 -6.29
CA PRO A 23 15.38 3.10 -6.10
C PRO A 23 15.40 2.61 -4.64
N PRO A 24 14.29 2.75 -3.89
CA PRO A 24 14.26 2.28 -2.51
C PRO A 24 14.83 0.86 -2.50
N GLU A 25 15.80 0.59 -1.62
CA GLU A 25 16.51 -0.68 -1.59
C GLU A 25 15.50 -1.81 -1.39
N TYR A 26 15.12 -2.42 -2.50
CA TYR A 26 14.40 -3.66 -2.52
C TYR A 26 15.43 -4.73 -2.22
N LEU A 27 15.46 -5.17 -0.97
CA LEU A 27 15.81 -6.57 -0.74
C LEU A 27 14.85 -7.36 -1.61
N SER A 28 15.37 -8.01 -2.67
CA SER A 28 14.60 -9.01 -3.41
C SER A 28 13.92 -9.87 -2.36
N LEU A 29 12.60 -9.97 -2.38
CA LEU A 29 11.84 -10.69 -1.37
C LEU A 29 12.43 -12.09 -1.23
N GLN A 30 13.30 -12.27 -0.24
CA GLN A 30 13.62 -13.57 0.31
C GLN A 30 12.27 -14.19 0.67
N GLU A 31 12.12 -15.50 0.50
CA GLU A 31 10.90 -16.20 0.87
C GLU A 31 10.49 -15.76 2.28
N ILE A 32 9.39 -15.01 2.38
CA ILE A 32 8.92 -14.48 3.66
C ILE A 32 8.55 -15.72 4.50
N PRO A 33 9.13 -15.91 5.68
CA PRO A 33 8.77 -17.05 6.51
C PRO A 33 7.29 -17.01 6.89
N ASP A 34 6.63 -18.16 6.98
CA ASP A 34 5.19 -18.25 7.25
C ASP A 34 4.73 -17.49 8.50
N ARG A 35 5.54 -17.51 9.55
CA ARG A 35 5.31 -16.79 10.82
C ARG A 35 5.36 -15.26 10.71
N GLN A 36 5.81 -14.73 9.58
CA GLN A 36 5.95 -13.30 9.31
C GLN A 36 4.74 -12.75 8.56
N TYR A 37 3.80 -13.61 8.14
CA TYR A 37 2.54 -13.16 7.58
C TYR A 37 1.56 -12.81 8.70
N LEU A 38 0.96 -11.63 8.57
CA LEU A 38 -0.12 -11.20 9.43
C LEU A 38 -1.35 -12.07 9.18
N ASN A 39 -1.87 -12.70 10.24
CA ASN A 39 -3.09 -13.50 10.16
C ASN A 39 -4.35 -12.61 10.18
N TYR A 40 -5.51 -13.24 9.97
CA TYR A 40 -6.78 -12.51 9.91
C TYR A 40 -7.17 -11.82 11.24
N LEU A 41 -6.90 -12.41 12.39
CA LEU A 41 -7.25 -11.80 13.67
C LEU A 41 -6.36 -10.59 13.97
N ASP A 42 -5.06 -10.71 13.68
CA ASP A 42 -4.09 -9.61 13.82
C ASP A 42 -4.42 -8.46 12.87
N LEU A 43 -4.86 -8.76 11.65
CA LEU A 43 -5.37 -7.76 10.70
C LEU A 43 -6.53 -6.93 11.27
N LEU A 44 -7.50 -7.59 11.89
CA LEU A 44 -8.63 -6.89 12.51
C LEU A 44 -8.19 -6.09 13.75
N ALA A 45 -7.24 -6.62 14.52
CA ALA A 45 -6.67 -5.94 15.69
C ALA A 45 -5.92 -4.65 15.31
N LEU A 46 -5.29 -4.61 14.14
CA LEU A 46 -4.63 -3.42 13.58
C LEU A 46 -5.60 -2.34 13.09
N LYS A 47 -6.91 -2.59 13.17
CA LYS A 47 -7.99 -1.65 12.84
C LYS A 47 -7.84 -1.07 11.41
N PRO A 48 -8.35 -1.80 10.41
CA PRO A 48 -8.46 -1.28 9.05
C PRO A 48 -9.16 0.07 9.03
N ALA A 49 -8.67 1.02 8.23
CA ALA A 49 -9.08 2.41 8.30
C ALA A 49 -10.32 2.68 7.43
N PRO A 50 -11.53 2.87 8.01
CA PRO A 50 -12.78 3.04 7.25
C PRO A 50 -12.70 4.25 6.30
N ALA A 51 -12.14 5.36 6.79
CA ALA A 51 -11.97 6.58 6.02
C ALA A 51 -11.07 6.40 4.78
N LEU A 52 -10.02 5.57 4.88
CA LEU A 52 -9.15 5.26 3.74
C LEU A 52 -9.81 4.27 2.79
N LEU A 53 -10.54 3.27 3.31
CA LEU A 53 -11.32 2.33 2.51
C LEU A 53 -12.41 3.03 1.67
N LYS A 54 -13.01 4.11 2.19
CA LYS A 54 -13.98 4.95 1.44
C LYS A 54 -13.30 5.77 0.34
N ARG A 55 -12.06 6.22 0.55
CA ARG A 55 -11.30 7.07 -0.39
C ARG A 55 -10.68 6.26 -1.53
N VAL A 56 -10.23 5.04 -1.24
CA VAL A 56 -9.57 4.18 -2.23
C VAL A 56 -10.62 3.34 -2.95
N SER A 57 -10.60 3.33 -4.28
CA SER A 57 -11.56 2.54 -5.05
C SER A 57 -11.39 1.03 -4.80
N ARG A 58 -12.51 0.31 -4.66
CA ARG A 58 -12.54 -1.16 -4.50
C ARG A 58 -11.73 -1.87 -5.60
N ARG A 59 -11.88 -1.43 -6.86
CA ARG A 59 -11.14 -1.99 -8.01
C ARG A 59 -9.62 -1.91 -7.83
N LEU A 60 -9.13 -0.83 -7.22
CA LEU A 60 -7.70 -0.62 -7.00
C LEU A 60 -7.19 -1.50 -5.84
N ILE A 61 -8.00 -1.66 -4.78
CA ILE A 61 -7.76 -2.60 -3.68
C ILE A 61 -7.69 -4.05 -4.19
N ASP A 62 -8.67 -4.48 -4.98
CA ASP A 62 -8.73 -5.85 -5.53
C ASP A 62 -7.58 -6.11 -6.52
N LYS A 63 -7.27 -5.14 -7.39
CA LYS A 63 -6.20 -5.28 -8.39
C LYS A 63 -4.81 -5.41 -7.75
N HIS A 64 -4.57 -4.68 -6.67
CA HIS A 64 -3.26 -4.60 -6.02
C HIS A 64 -3.18 -5.31 -4.66
N ARG A 65 -4.25 -6.01 -4.27
CA ARG A 65 -4.34 -6.91 -3.11
C ARG A 65 -3.82 -6.27 -1.81
N PHE A 66 -4.35 -5.09 -1.46
CA PHE A 66 -3.94 -4.38 -0.24
C PHE A 66 -5.13 -3.83 0.54
N ILE A 67 -4.95 -3.68 1.84
CA ILE A 67 -5.94 -3.17 2.79
C ILE A 67 -5.31 -2.00 3.55
N PRO A 68 -5.85 -0.77 3.45
CA PRO A 68 -5.36 0.35 4.21
C PRO A 68 -5.67 0.18 5.70
N LEU A 69 -4.65 0.36 6.54
CA LEU A 69 -4.74 0.33 8.00
C LEU A 69 -4.60 1.77 8.54
N LEU A 70 -4.88 1.97 9.83
CA LEU A 70 -4.78 3.30 10.44
C LEU A 70 -3.40 3.91 10.27
N ALA A 71 -3.37 5.22 9.97
CA ALA A 71 -2.14 5.98 9.92
C ALA A 71 -1.70 6.41 11.33
N GLN A 72 -0.40 6.41 11.58
CA GLN A 72 0.20 6.85 12.83
C GLN A 72 1.20 7.98 12.56
N PRO A 73 1.31 9.00 13.44
CA PRO A 73 2.42 9.94 13.40
C PRO A 73 3.78 9.22 13.37
N LEU A 74 4.69 9.68 12.50
CA LEU A 74 6.05 9.12 12.38
C LEU A 74 6.85 9.21 13.69
N THR A 75 6.48 10.12 14.57
CA THR A 75 7.11 10.35 15.88
C THR A 75 6.79 9.27 16.91
N LEU A 76 5.78 8.42 16.65
CA LEU A 76 5.37 7.35 17.57
C LEU A 76 5.95 6.00 17.11
N PRO A 77 6.36 5.12 18.04
CA PRO A 77 6.86 3.80 17.69
C PRO A 77 5.75 2.94 17.06
N PRO A 78 6.07 2.12 16.03
CA PRO A 78 5.09 1.29 15.34
C PRO A 78 4.40 0.31 16.29
N ARG A 79 3.07 0.35 16.35
CA ARG A 79 2.24 -0.62 17.11
C ARG A 79 1.99 -1.86 16.26
N LEU A 80 3.02 -2.68 16.10
CA LEU A 80 2.94 -3.93 15.34
C LEU A 80 2.96 -5.14 16.27
N PRO A 81 2.34 -6.27 15.89
CA PRO A 81 2.49 -7.52 16.60
C PRO A 81 3.97 -7.87 16.78
N GLY A 82 4.39 -8.19 18.01
CA GLY A 82 5.80 -8.37 18.36
C GLY A 82 6.50 -9.57 17.71
N HIS A 83 5.76 -10.45 17.03
CA HIS A 83 6.31 -11.57 16.28
C HIS A 83 6.74 -11.18 14.84
N LEU A 84 6.33 -10.00 14.38
CA LEU A 84 6.67 -9.50 13.05
C LEU A 84 8.01 -8.78 13.08
N ASP A 85 8.94 -9.31 12.30
CA ASP A 85 10.28 -8.77 12.15
C ASP A 85 10.28 -7.68 11.07
N PRO A 86 10.73 -6.46 11.40
CA PRO A 86 10.73 -5.35 10.48
C PRO A 86 11.53 -5.53 9.18
N GLN A 87 12.39 -6.56 9.07
CA GLN A 87 13.11 -6.89 7.84
C GLN A 87 12.20 -7.42 6.72
N TYR A 88 11.05 -8.01 7.06
CA TYR A 88 10.07 -8.53 6.08
C TYR A 88 8.97 -7.52 5.76
N HIS A 89 9.09 -6.28 6.26
CA HIS A 89 8.15 -5.21 6.01
C HIS A 89 8.64 -4.34 4.84
N LEU A 90 7.72 -3.94 3.96
CA LEU A 90 8.05 -3.04 2.86
C LEU A 90 7.87 -1.60 3.31
N ARG A 91 8.96 -0.84 3.34
CA ARG A 91 8.95 0.57 3.75
C ARG A 91 9.08 1.46 2.52
N TRP A 92 8.02 2.21 2.22
CA TRP A 92 8.06 3.24 1.19
C TRP A 92 8.17 4.61 1.85
N ARG A 93 9.37 5.19 1.83
CA ARG A 93 9.62 6.52 2.41
C ARG A 93 9.26 7.61 1.41
N HIS A 94 8.56 8.62 1.90
CA HIS A 94 8.48 9.93 1.25
C HIS A 94 8.96 10.98 2.27
N ASN A 95 9.89 11.85 1.88
CA ASN A 95 10.55 12.81 2.77
C ASN A 95 9.64 13.95 3.28
N GLN A 96 8.33 13.91 3.02
CA GLN A 96 7.40 15.02 3.23
C GLN A 96 6.17 14.67 4.08
N GLY A 97 6.04 13.42 4.55
CA GLY A 97 4.91 13.02 5.40
C GLY A 97 5.18 13.28 6.88
N THR A 98 4.16 13.70 7.63
CA THR A 98 4.16 13.68 9.12
C THR A 98 3.58 12.37 9.68
N GLN A 99 2.97 11.55 8.81
CA GLN A 99 2.26 10.33 9.15
C GLN A 99 2.73 9.16 8.28
N LEU A 100 2.77 7.98 8.89
CA LEU A 100 3.04 6.70 8.28
C LEU A 100 1.74 5.90 8.22
N CYS A 101 1.31 5.55 7.02
CA CYS A 101 0.16 4.70 6.80
C CYS A 101 0.61 3.24 6.76
N TYR A 102 0.09 2.43 7.68
CA TYR A 102 0.24 0.99 7.56
C TYR A 102 -0.71 0.47 6.49
N ILE A 103 -0.25 -0.49 5.71
CA ILE A 103 -1.10 -1.24 4.80
C ILE A 103 -0.84 -2.72 5.04
N ALA A 104 -1.89 -3.53 5.04
CA ALA A 104 -1.73 -4.96 4.88
C ALA A 104 -1.69 -5.24 3.39
N LEU A 105 -0.65 -5.91 2.91
CA LEU A 105 -0.39 -6.10 1.49
C LEU A 105 -0.06 -7.55 1.22
N VAL A 106 -0.71 -8.15 0.23
CA VAL A 106 -0.20 -9.39 -0.35
C VAL A 106 1.07 -9.01 -1.12
N PRO A 107 2.25 -9.55 -0.74
CA PRO A 107 3.54 -9.12 -1.26
C PRO A 107 3.53 -9.00 -2.80
N PRO A 108 3.84 -7.81 -3.35
CA PRO A 108 3.69 -7.56 -4.77
C PRO A 108 4.81 -8.24 -5.55
N LYS A 109 4.49 -8.70 -6.76
CA LYS A 109 5.50 -9.23 -7.69
C LYS A 109 6.31 -8.13 -8.39
N GLN A 110 5.89 -6.86 -8.30
CA GLN A 110 6.43 -5.74 -9.08
C GLN A 110 6.44 -4.41 -8.31
N ASN A 111 7.49 -3.62 -8.52
CA ASN A 111 7.73 -2.34 -7.83
C ASN A 111 6.70 -1.24 -8.14
N LEU A 112 6.22 -1.19 -9.39
CA LEU A 112 5.22 -0.20 -9.85
C LEU A 112 3.92 -0.24 -9.01
N VAL A 113 3.58 -1.39 -8.44
CA VAL A 113 2.37 -1.57 -7.63
C VAL A 113 2.44 -0.72 -6.35
N LEU A 114 3.59 -0.66 -5.70
CA LEU A 114 3.73 0.10 -4.44
C LEU A 114 3.61 1.61 -4.67
N GLN A 115 4.15 2.11 -5.78
CA GLN A 115 4.01 3.52 -6.16
C GLN A 115 2.55 3.89 -6.45
N LEU A 116 1.79 2.99 -7.10
CA LEU A 116 0.36 3.18 -7.34
C LEU A 116 -0.44 3.19 -6.03
N ILE A 117 -0.15 2.27 -5.11
CA ILE A 117 -0.78 2.24 -3.79
C ILE A 117 -0.46 3.52 -3.02
N HIS A 118 0.79 3.99 -3.07
CA HIS A 118 1.20 5.24 -2.42
C HIS A 118 0.37 6.41 -2.95
N ASN A 119 0.27 6.56 -4.27
CA ASN A 119 -0.49 7.65 -4.88
C ASN A 119 -1.99 7.59 -4.56
N ALA A 120 -2.53 6.38 -4.38
CA ALA A 120 -3.93 6.20 -3.99
C ALA A 120 -4.18 6.54 -2.50
N VAL A 121 -3.22 6.26 -1.61
CA VAL A 121 -3.34 6.46 -0.16
C VAL A 121 -2.92 7.88 0.25
N GLY A 122 -1.91 8.47 -0.40
CA GLY A 122 -1.44 9.84 -0.18
C GLY A 122 -0.47 10.04 1.01
N HIS A 123 0.10 8.96 1.56
CA HIS A 123 0.97 8.98 2.74
C HIS A 123 2.18 8.05 2.57
N GLY A 124 3.23 8.23 3.37
CA GLY A 124 4.33 7.27 3.46
C GLY A 124 3.82 5.89 3.88
N LEU A 125 4.21 4.83 3.17
CA LEU A 125 3.64 3.49 3.35
C LEU A 125 4.55 2.57 4.15
N TYR A 126 3.92 1.76 4.98
CA TYR A 126 4.55 0.66 5.68
C TYR A 126 3.71 -0.60 5.46
N ALA A 127 4.16 -1.48 4.59
CA ALA A 127 3.41 -2.67 4.20
C ALA A 127 3.77 -3.86 5.10
N LEU A 128 2.73 -4.47 5.66
CA LEU A 128 2.76 -5.70 6.42
C LEU A 128 2.31 -6.84 5.50
N PRO A 129 3.10 -7.91 5.35
CA PRO A 129 2.75 -9.00 4.46
C PRO A 129 1.53 -9.76 4.99
N ILE A 130 0.54 -10.01 4.13
CA ILE A 130 -0.60 -10.90 4.37
C ILE A 130 -0.67 -11.99 3.31
N ARG A 131 -1.34 -13.09 3.63
CA ARG A 131 -1.65 -14.14 2.66
C ARG A 131 -2.87 -13.76 1.81
N GLU A 132 -2.95 -14.32 0.61
CA GLU A 132 -4.10 -14.15 -0.29
C GLU A 132 -5.41 -14.60 0.39
N GLU A 133 -5.38 -15.68 1.17
CA GLU A 133 -6.53 -16.18 1.94
C GLU A 133 -7.02 -15.16 2.98
N THR A 134 -6.09 -14.47 3.63
CA THR A 134 -6.41 -13.44 4.63
C THR A 134 -7.00 -12.20 3.95
N PHE A 135 -6.48 -11.84 2.77
CA PHE A 135 -7.05 -10.77 1.95
C PHE A 135 -8.48 -11.11 1.50
N ALA A 136 -8.68 -12.28 0.89
CA ALA A 136 -9.98 -12.71 0.39
C ALA A 136 -11.03 -12.74 1.51
N ARG A 137 -10.69 -13.35 2.65
CA ARG A 137 -11.56 -13.39 3.83
C ARG A 137 -11.95 -12.01 4.32
N PHE A 138 -11.02 -11.06 4.36
CA PHE A 138 -11.33 -9.68 4.74
C PHE A 138 -12.28 -8.99 3.77
N MET A 139 -12.05 -9.16 2.47
CA MET A 139 -12.90 -8.57 1.43
C MET A 139 -14.34 -9.10 1.48
N ASP A 140 -14.52 -10.38 1.83
CA ASP A 140 -15.84 -11.00 1.94
C ASP A 140 -16.56 -10.63 3.25
N GLU A 141 -15.86 -10.67 4.39
CA GLU A 141 -16.51 -10.54 5.69
C GLU A 141 -16.61 -9.10 6.21
N LYS A 142 -15.62 -8.24 5.91
CA LYS A 142 -15.43 -6.97 6.63
C LYS A 142 -15.40 -5.73 5.76
N TYR A 143 -15.02 -5.84 4.50
CA TYR A 143 -14.88 -4.68 3.62
C TYR A 143 -16.17 -3.87 3.51
N GLU A 144 -17.31 -4.49 3.20
CA GLU A 144 -18.58 -3.76 3.05
C GLU A 144 -19.07 -3.18 4.39
N GLN A 145 -18.86 -3.88 5.50
CA GLN A 145 -19.21 -3.39 6.85
C GLN A 145 -18.44 -2.10 7.17
N LEU A 146 -17.13 -2.09 6.93
CA LEU A 146 -16.27 -0.95 7.23
C LEU A 146 -16.40 0.19 6.22
N LYS A 147 -16.84 -0.10 5.00
CA LYS A 147 -17.12 0.95 4.01
C LYS A 147 -18.40 1.73 4.34
N GLN A 148 -19.34 1.12 5.05
CA GLN A 148 -20.60 1.76 5.44
C GLN A 148 -20.50 2.49 6.79
N ALA A 149 -19.62 2.04 7.69
CA ALA A 149 -19.30 2.71 8.96
C ALA A 149 -18.53 4.02 8.73
#